data_AF-A0A7I0NPS8-F1
#
_entry.id   AF-A0A7I0NPS8-F1
#
_cell.length_a   1.000
_cell.length_b   1.000
_cell.length_c   1.000
_cell.angle_alpha   90.00
_cell.angle_beta   90.00
_cell.angle_gamma   90.00
#
_symmetry.space_group_name_H-M   'P 1'
#
loop_
_entity.id
_entity.type
_entity.pdbx_description
1 polymer ?
#
loop_
_entity_poly.entity_id
_entity_poly.type
_entity_poly.pdbx_seq_one_letter_code
_entity_poly.pdbx_strand_id
1 'polypeptide(L)'
;MTIHRILIVTFLGLQLISCNQSSQKTTSEIPSLITTNTKQQQTSEAPTSSIDSPSIVILGTIQDAGSPHIGCKKSCCTSLFDTPDANRKVVSLGVIDPISNKTFLFEATPDITTQLKTLKKLITNRQEEIPDGIFLTHAHIGHYTGLMYLGKEATNAKKAPVYAMPKMKDFLEKNGPWSQLVTNENIQILPLENKKEITLTPAIQVTPFTVPHRDEYSETVGYYITGPNKKALFIPDIDKWEKWDTNIIDAIASVDYAFIDATFFDGEEINNRDISEIPHPFIIESMRTFKGLSTAEKSKVYFIHFNHTNPVINAQSKQAQRVLTQGFNIAQIHDIIAL
;
A
#
# COMPACT_ATOMS: atom_id res chain seq x y z
N MET A 1 -28.42 -0.67 -63.76
CA MET A 1 -27.26 -1.55 -63.45
C MET A 1 -26.48 -0.89 -62.33
N THR A 2 -26.39 -1.48 -61.13
CA THR A 2 -25.39 -2.51 -60.73
C THR A 2 -24.09 -1.84 -60.28
N ILE A 3 -23.58 -1.95 -59.04
CA ILE A 3 -24.05 -2.61 -57.80
C ILE A 3 -23.47 -1.81 -56.59
N HIS A 4 -24.14 -1.77 -55.43
CA HIS A 4 -23.50 -1.37 -54.17
C HIS A 4 -22.81 -2.60 -53.54
N ARG A 5 -21.51 -2.52 -53.24
CA ARG A 5 -20.82 -3.54 -52.42
C ARG A 5 -20.88 -3.14 -50.95
N ILE A 6 -21.74 -3.84 -50.20
CA ILE A 6 -21.79 -3.77 -48.74
C ILE A 6 -20.54 -4.45 -48.18
N LEU A 7 -19.81 -3.77 -47.28
CA LEU A 7 -18.67 -4.35 -46.58
C LEU A 7 -19.16 -4.98 -45.26
N ILE A 8 -19.36 -6.31 -45.26
CA ILE A 8 -19.73 -7.04 -44.05
C ILE A 8 -18.47 -7.26 -43.22
N VAL A 9 -18.36 -6.56 -42.08
CA VAL A 9 -17.31 -6.80 -41.07
C VAL A 9 -17.81 -7.88 -40.11
N THR A 10 -17.33 -9.10 -40.30
CA THR A 10 -17.67 -10.24 -39.42
C THR A 10 -16.98 -10.08 -38.06
N PHE A 11 -17.76 -9.90 -36.99
CA PHE A 11 -17.23 -9.99 -35.63
C PHE A 11 -16.80 -11.43 -35.33
N LEU A 12 -15.49 -11.67 -35.23
CA LEU A 12 -14.96 -12.87 -34.60
C LEU A 12 -15.11 -12.69 -33.08
N GLY A 13 -15.99 -13.48 -32.47
CA GLY A 13 -16.16 -13.47 -31.02
C GLY A 13 -14.94 -14.04 -30.31
N LEU A 14 -14.27 -13.21 -29.49
CA LEU A 14 -13.27 -13.71 -28.54
C LEU A 14 -13.98 -14.58 -27.50
N GLN A 15 -13.71 -15.89 -27.51
CA GLN A 15 -14.10 -16.76 -26.41
C GLN A 15 -13.23 -16.45 -25.20
N LEU A 16 -13.85 -15.99 -24.12
CA LEU A 16 -13.22 -15.88 -22.81
C LEU A 16 -12.88 -17.29 -22.31
N ILE A 17 -11.58 -17.62 -22.28
CA ILE A 17 -11.10 -18.87 -21.69
C ILE A 17 -11.25 -18.76 -20.17
N SER A 18 -12.34 -19.30 -19.63
CA SER A 18 -12.53 -19.41 -18.17
C SER A 18 -11.49 -20.37 -17.58
N CYS A 19 -10.77 -19.93 -16.55
CA CYS A 19 -9.97 -20.84 -15.70
C CYS A 19 -10.90 -21.79 -14.91
N ASN A 20 -11.29 -22.90 -15.54
CA ASN A 20 -12.15 -23.90 -14.92
C ASN A 20 -11.29 -25.03 -14.34
N GLN A 21 -11.28 -25.19 -13.01
CA GLN A 21 -10.57 -26.27 -12.34
C GLN A 21 -11.40 -27.55 -12.38
N SER A 22 -10.89 -28.60 -13.04
CA SER A 22 -11.25 -29.97 -12.66
C SER A 22 -10.10 -30.94 -12.92
N SER A 23 -9.90 -31.87 -11.97
CA SER A 23 -9.06 -33.05 -12.13
C SER A 23 -9.77 -34.22 -11.46
N GLN A 24 -10.42 -35.07 -12.27
CA GLN A 24 -11.02 -36.31 -11.79
C GLN A 24 -10.01 -37.46 -11.89
N LYS A 25 -10.16 -38.44 -10.99
CA LYS A 25 -9.29 -39.61 -10.87
C LYS A 25 -9.60 -40.65 -11.95
N THR A 26 -8.57 -41.33 -12.43
CA THR A 26 -8.64 -42.67 -13.01
C THR A 26 -7.56 -43.56 -12.38
N THR A 27 -7.82 -44.87 -12.31
CA THR A 27 -7.06 -45.83 -11.49
C THR A 27 -6.63 -47.05 -12.31
N SER A 28 -5.36 -47.47 -12.17
CA SER A 28 -4.87 -48.78 -12.65
C SER A 28 -3.56 -49.18 -11.93
N GLU A 29 -3.29 -50.49 -11.88
CA GLU A 29 -2.34 -51.19 -10.99
C GLU A 29 -1.82 -52.45 -11.74
N ILE A 30 -0.71 -53.15 -11.45
CA ILE A 30 0.42 -53.13 -10.48
C ILE A 30 1.54 -54.03 -11.12
N PRO A 31 2.88 -53.94 -10.85
CA PRO A 31 3.51 -53.96 -9.52
C PRO A 31 4.88 -53.24 -9.35
N SER A 32 5.48 -53.45 -8.16
CA SER A 32 6.92 -53.70 -7.86
C SER A 32 8.04 -52.65 -8.03
N LEU A 33 8.62 -52.33 -6.87
CA LEU A 33 10.07 -52.27 -6.56
C LEU A 33 10.98 -51.30 -7.33
N ILE A 34 11.19 -50.12 -6.73
CA ILE A 34 12.52 -49.58 -6.36
C ILE A 34 12.34 -48.76 -5.07
N THR A 35 13.25 -48.94 -4.09
CA THR A 35 13.25 -48.18 -2.82
C THR A 35 14.13 -46.95 -2.91
N THR A 36 13.53 -45.76 -2.77
CA THR A 36 14.26 -44.49 -2.59
C THR A 36 13.70 -43.72 -1.39
N ASN A 37 14.58 -43.29 -0.49
CA ASN A 37 14.22 -42.52 0.71
C ASN A 37 13.99 -41.05 0.36
N THR A 38 12.81 -40.71 -0.13
CA THR A 38 12.39 -39.30 -0.28
C THR A 38 11.95 -38.76 1.07
N LYS A 39 12.75 -37.87 1.69
CA LYS A 39 12.26 -37.05 2.81
C LYS A 39 11.05 -36.25 2.31
N GLN A 40 9.89 -36.43 2.94
CA GLN A 40 8.74 -35.58 2.66
C GLN A 40 9.09 -34.15 3.08
N GLN A 41 9.26 -33.28 2.09
CA GLN A 41 9.45 -31.86 2.32
C GLN A 41 8.07 -31.26 2.62
N GLN A 42 7.69 -31.36 3.89
CA GLN A 42 6.38 -30.93 4.38
C GLN A 42 6.26 -29.41 4.22
N THR A 43 5.62 -28.99 3.13
CA THR A 43 5.25 -27.59 2.89
C THR A 43 4.25 -27.16 3.95
N SER A 44 4.73 -26.50 5.00
CA SER A 44 3.88 -25.87 5.99
C SER A 44 3.12 -24.72 5.32
N GLU A 45 1.83 -24.92 5.05
CA GLU A 45 0.92 -23.81 4.85
C GLU A 45 1.01 -22.91 6.09
N ALA A 46 1.32 -21.64 5.90
CA ALA A 46 1.43 -20.70 7.01
C ALA A 46 0.05 -20.60 7.69
N PRO A 47 -0.06 -20.76 9.02
CA PRO A 47 -1.34 -20.67 9.69
C PRO A 47 -1.90 -19.25 9.54
N THR A 48 -2.97 -19.11 8.77
CA THR A 48 -3.76 -17.87 8.72
C THR A 48 -4.52 -17.73 10.04
N SER A 49 -3.84 -17.20 11.06
CA SER A 49 -4.48 -16.70 12.27
C SER A 49 -5.50 -15.64 11.87
N SER A 50 -6.77 -15.84 12.23
CA SER A 50 -7.74 -14.75 12.21
C SER A 50 -7.24 -13.65 13.13
N ILE A 51 -7.53 -12.40 12.76
CA ILE A 51 -7.25 -11.26 13.63
C ILE A 51 -8.56 -10.90 14.30
N ASP A 52 -8.59 -11.03 15.63
CA ASP A 52 -9.82 -10.98 16.43
C ASP A 52 -10.03 -9.60 17.10
N SER A 53 -9.10 -8.66 16.92
CA SER A 53 -9.15 -7.27 17.39
C SER A 53 -8.88 -6.27 16.26
N PRO A 54 -9.41 -5.03 16.31
CA PRO A 54 -9.06 -4.01 15.33
C PRO A 54 -7.54 -3.83 15.22
N SER A 55 -7.03 -3.67 14.00
CA SER A 55 -5.58 -3.69 13.72
C SER A 55 -5.21 -2.95 12.43
N ILE A 56 -3.96 -2.47 12.36
CA ILE A 56 -3.25 -2.11 11.14
C ILE A 56 -2.52 -3.34 10.59
N VAL A 57 -2.48 -3.45 9.25
CA VAL A 57 -1.72 -4.46 8.50
C VAL A 57 -0.90 -3.73 7.45
N ILE A 58 0.40 -3.98 7.40
CA ILE A 58 1.28 -3.34 6.40
C ILE A 58 1.18 -4.12 5.08
N LEU A 59 0.57 -3.51 4.06
CA LEU A 59 0.30 -4.14 2.76
C LEU A 59 1.34 -3.80 1.70
N GLY A 60 2.21 -2.83 1.95
CA GLY A 60 3.37 -2.49 1.15
C GLY A 60 4.20 -1.42 1.83
N THR A 61 5.48 -1.30 1.45
CA THR A 61 6.47 -0.45 2.13
C THR A 61 7.37 0.34 1.18
N ILE A 62 7.29 0.11 -0.13
CA ILE A 62 8.11 0.74 -1.15
C ILE A 62 7.48 2.07 -1.59
N GLN A 63 8.30 3.03 -2.05
CA GLN A 63 7.87 4.24 -2.75
C GLN A 63 6.96 3.93 -3.95
N ASP A 64 6.23 4.94 -4.44
CA ASP A 64 5.72 5.00 -5.80
C ASP A 64 6.74 4.56 -6.90
N ALA A 65 6.22 4.17 -8.06
CA ALA A 65 6.95 3.51 -9.15
C ALA A 65 7.67 2.17 -8.81
N GLY A 66 7.74 1.75 -7.53
CA GLY A 66 8.01 0.38 -7.10
C GLY A 66 9.46 -0.10 -7.14
N SER A 67 9.66 -1.39 -6.82
CA SER A 67 10.97 -2.07 -6.77
C SER A 67 10.81 -3.48 -7.36
N PRO A 68 11.35 -3.81 -8.55
CA PRO A 68 12.26 -3.01 -9.36
C PRO A 68 11.58 -1.77 -9.97
N HIS A 69 12.27 -0.65 -9.87
CA HIS A 69 11.83 0.59 -10.52
C HIS A 69 12.12 0.51 -12.03
N ILE A 70 11.14 0.85 -12.86
CA ILE A 70 11.10 0.50 -14.29
C ILE A 70 12.35 0.85 -15.11
N GLY A 71 13.02 1.98 -14.82
CA GLY A 71 14.24 2.41 -15.51
C GLY A 71 15.56 1.95 -14.88
N CYS A 72 15.53 1.21 -13.77
CA CYS A 72 16.70 0.98 -12.95
C CYS A 72 17.64 -0.11 -13.49
N LYS A 73 18.95 0.20 -13.54
CA LYS A 73 20.03 -0.73 -13.93
C LYS A 73 21.04 -0.98 -12.79
N LYS A 74 20.76 -0.48 -11.58
CA LYS A 74 21.57 -0.71 -10.38
C LYS A 74 21.26 -2.11 -9.81
N SER A 75 22.23 -2.71 -9.11
CA SER A 75 22.11 -4.02 -8.46
C SER A 75 20.94 -4.17 -7.47
N CYS A 76 20.40 -3.07 -6.95
CA CYS A 76 19.17 -3.05 -6.14
C CYS A 76 17.90 -3.47 -6.91
N CYS A 77 17.94 -3.51 -8.24
CA CYS A 77 16.79 -3.86 -9.09
C CYS A 77 17.11 -4.89 -10.19
N THR A 78 18.34 -4.98 -10.69
CA THR A 78 18.67 -5.83 -11.86
C THR A 78 18.17 -7.27 -11.73
N SER A 79 18.44 -7.93 -10.59
CA SER A 79 17.99 -9.32 -10.37
C SER A 79 16.49 -9.47 -10.12
N LEU A 80 15.78 -8.39 -9.77
CA LEU A 80 14.34 -8.40 -9.50
C LEU A 80 13.50 -8.38 -10.78
N PHE A 81 14.10 -8.07 -11.95
CA PHE A 81 13.43 -8.25 -13.24
C PHE A 81 13.36 -9.73 -13.64
N ASP A 82 14.41 -10.50 -13.36
CA ASP A 82 14.47 -11.94 -13.64
C ASP A 82 13.82 -12.78 -12.52
N THR A 83 13.99 -12.37 -11.25
CA THR A 83 13.40 -13.01 -10.06
C THR A 83 12.67 -11.97 -9.20
N PRO A 84 11.41 -11.62 -9.52
CA PRO A 84 10.66 -10.64 -8.75
C PRO A 84 10.46 -11.04 -7.28
N ASP A 85 10.72 -10.11 -6.37
CA ASP A 85 10.46 -10.24 -4.94
C ASP A 85 9.01 -9.81 -4.65
N ALA A 86 8.14 -10.76 -4.34
CA ALA A 86 6.71 -10.53 -4.14
C ALA A 86 6.41 -9.54 -2.98
N ASN A 87 7.35 -9.34 -2.06
CA ASN A 87 7.21 -8.45 -0.90
C ASN A 87 7.48 -6.98 -1.25
N ARG A 88 7.99 -6.67 -2.45
CA ARG A 88 8.29 -5.30 -2.91
C ARG A 88 7.06 -4.52 -3.37
N LYS A 89 6.11 -4.32 -2.47
CA LYS A 89 4.84 -3.67 -2.79
C LYS A 89 4.86 -2.19 -2.47
N VAL A 90 4.25 -1.38 -3.35
CA VAL A 90 4.07 0.06 -3.14
C VAL A 90 3.29 0.29 -1.84
N VAL A 91 3.66 1.34 -1.11
CA VAL A 91 3.19 1.68 0.25
C VAL A 91 1.67 1.55 0.39
N SER A 92 1.23 0.79 1.39
CA SER A 92 -0.20 0.72 1.73
C SER A 92 -0.38 0.18 3.14
N LEU A 93 -1.37 0.71 3.86
CA LEU A 93 -1.85 0.13 5.11
C LEU A 93 -3.28 -0.38 4.91
N GLY A 94 -3.55 -1.59 5.37
CA GLY A 94 -4.90 -2.04 5.65
C GLY A 94 -5.25 -1.72 7.09
N VAL A 95 -6.47 -1.21 7.34
CA VAL A 95 -7.08 -1.24 8.68
C VAL A 95 -8.20 -2.25 8.66
N ILE A 96 -8.28 -3.09 9.69
CA ILE A 96 -9.35 -4.06 9.86
C ILE A 96 -10.07 -3.83 11.17
N ASP A 97 -11.38 -4.04 11.15
CA ASP A 97 -12.23 -4.14 12.33
C ASP A 97 -13.03 -5.46 12.22
N PRO A 98 -12.57 -6.54 12.86
CA PRO A 98 -13.23 -7.84 12.82
C PRO A 98 -14.55 -7.85 13.60
N ILE A 99 -14.75 -6.92 14.53
CA ILE A 99 -15.98 -6.80 15.34
C ILE A 99 -17.11 -6.24 14.46
N SER A 100 -16.80 -5.22 13.65
CA SER A 100 -17.73 -4.66 12.67
C SER A 100 -17.75 -5.42 11.32
N ASN A 101 -16.87 -6.41 11.14
CA ASN A 101 -16.58 -7.09 9.86
C ASN A 101 -16.18 -6.10 8.73
N LYS A 102 -15.41 -5.06 9.06
CA LYS A 102 -15.02 -3.96 8.16
C LYS A 102 -13.53 -3.99 7.81
N THR A 103 -13.21 -3.53 6.60
CA THR A 103 -11.83 -3.29 6.17
C THR A 103 -11.72 -1.95 5.46
N PHE A 104 -10.57 -1.29 5.64
CA PHE A 104 -10.25 -0.01 5.01
C PHE A 104 -8.84 -0.11 4.40
N LEU A 105 -8.63 0.54 3.28
CA LEU A 105 -7.35 0.59 2.58
C LEU A 105 -6.82 2.03 2.60
N PHE A 106 -5.56 2.22 2.93
CA PHE A 106 -4.82 3.47 2.75
C PHE A 106 -3.85 3.26 1.57
N GLU A 107 -3.90 4.18 0.62
CA GLU A 107 -3.33 4.10 -0.73
C GLU A 107 -3.97 3.03 -1.63
N ALA A 108 -4.53 3.47 -2.76
CA ALA A 108 -4.97 2.60 -3.85
C ALA A 108 -3.83 2.42 -4.87
N THR A 109 -2.87 1.58 -4.53
CA THR A 109 -1.60 1.43 -5.25
C THR A 109 -1.72 0.59 -6.54
N PRO A 110 -0.70 0.60 -7.43
CA PRO A 110 -0.59 -0.38 -8.52
C PRO A 110 -0.67 -1.85 -8.06
N ASP A 111 -0.25 -2.17 -6.83
CA ASP A 111 -0.24 -3.51 -6.23
C ASP A 111 -1.60 -3.96 -5.68
N ILE A 112 -2.62 -3.09 -5.67
CA ILE A 112 -3.92 -3.25 -4.99
C ILE A 112 -4.56 -4.63 -5.18
N THR A 113 -4.47 -5.21 -6.38
CA THR A 113 -4.98 -6.55 -6.72
C THR A 113 -4.48 -7.64 -5.77
N THR A 114 -3.23 -7.54 -5.30
CA THR A 114 -2.63 -8.47 -4.34
C THR A 114 -2.80 -8.01 -2.90
N GLN A 115 -2.76 -6.69 -2.66
CA GLN A 115 -2.92 -6.11 -1.32
C GLN A 115 -4.33 -6.36 -0.76
N LEU A 116 -5.38 -6.22 -1.58
CA LEU A 116 -6.75 -6.58 -1.20
C LEU A 116 -6.90 -8.09 -0.93
N LYS A 117 -6.24 -8.96 -1.70
CA LYS A 117 -6.25 -10.41 -1.43
C LYS A 117 -5.55 -10.77 -0.12
N THR A 118 -4.50 -10.04 0.27
CA THR A 118 -3.89 -10.17 1.60
C THR A 118 -4.87 -9.69 2.68
N LEU A 119 -5.40 -8.47 2.55
CA LEU A 119 -6.33 -7.87 3.53
C LEU A 119 -7.59 -8.74 3.75
N LYS A 120 -8.19 -9.25 2.66
CA LYS A 120 -9.39 -10.09 2.68
C LYS A 120 -9.16 -11.45 3.36
N LYS A 121 -7.95 -12.02 3.28
CA LYS A 121 -7.62 -13.30 3.93
C LYS A 121 -7.58 -13.23 5.46
N LEU A 122 -7.44 -12.03 6.03
CA LEU A 122 -7.30 -11.84 7.48
C LEU A 122 -8.65 -11.79 8.24
N ILE A 123 -9.77 -11.67 7.51
CA ILE A 123 -11.13 -11.79 8.08
C ILE A 123 -11.86 -12.98 7.44
N THR A 124 -11.91 -14.10 8.17
CA THR A 124 -12.44 -15.39 7.70
C THR A 124 -13.89 -15.31 7.19
N ASN A 125 -14.71 -14.46 7.81
CA ASN A 125 -16.16 -14.39 7.55
C ASN A 125 -16.57 -13.31 6.51
N ARG A 126 -15.61 -12.61 5.90
CA ARG A 126 -15.88 -11.58 4.89
C ARG A 126 -15.98 -12.18 3.48
N GLN A 127 -16.97 -11.77 2.69
CA GLN A 127 -17.10 -12.17 1.27
C GLN A 127 -16.65 -11.03 0.32
N GLU A 128 -16.69 -9.80 0.82
CA GLU A 128 -16.46 -8.56 0.12
C GLU A 128 -14.95 -8.34 -0.12
N GLU A 129 -14.55 -8.45 -1.39
CA GLU A 129 -13.17 -8.23 -1.86
C GLU A 129 -12.79 -6.73 -1.90
N ILE A 130 -13.79 -5.85 -1.98
CA ILE A 130 -13.63 -4.39 -1.93
C ILE A 130 -13.71 -3.94 -0.47
N PRO A 131 -12.84 -3.01 -0.01
CA PRO A 131 -12.91 -2.46 1.33
C PRO A 131 -14.09 -1.49 1.49
N ASP A 132 -14.51 -1.26 2.73
CA ASP A 132 -15.56 -0.30 3.10
C ASP A 132 -15.10 1.17 3.04
N GLY A 133 -13.82 1.39 2.77
CA GLY A 133 -13.25 2.71 2.49
C GLY A 133 -11.84 2.63 1.94
N ILE A 134 -11.53 3.51 1.00
CA ILE A 134 -10.21 3.69 0.39
C ILE A 134 -9.77 5.13 0.65
N PHE A 135 -8.70 5.33 1.42
CA PHE A 135 -8.13 6.62 1.78
C PHE A 135 -6.92 6.92 0.90
N LEU A 136 -6.88 8.10 0.29
CA LEU A 136 -5.79 8.53 -0.59
C LEU A 136 -5.03 9.67 0.08
N THR A 137 -3.69 9.64 0.10
CA THR A 137 -2.92 10.78 0.63
C THR A 137 -2.70 11.88 -0.39
N HIS A 138 -2.42 11.53 -1.66
CA HIS A 138 -2.13 12.49 -2.73
C HIS A 138 -2.19 11.90 -4.16
N ALA A 139 -1.95 12.73 -5.17
CA ALA A 139 -2.03 12.42 -6.60
C ALA A 139 -0.73 11.90 -7.26
N HIS A 140 0.22 11.34 -6.50
CA HIS A 140 1.35 10.59 -7.07
C HIS A 140 0.95 9.17 -7.48
N ILE A 141 1.60 8.62 -8.51
CA ILE A 141 1.13 7.41 -9.21
C ILE A 141 1.06 6.16 -8.31
N GLY A 142 1.83 6.11 -7.22
CA GLY A 142 1.79 5.02 -6.24
C GLY A 142 0.54 4.98 -5.37
N HIS A 143 -0.24 6.07 -5.32
CA HIS A 143 -1.19 6.34 -4.23
C HIS A 143 -2.66 6.19 -4.61
N TYR A 144 -2.99 6.30 -5.90
CA TYR A 144 -4.38 6.28 -6.38
C TYR A 144 -4.60 5.52 -7.69
N THR A 145 -3.55 5.15 -8.45
CA THR A 145 -3.74 4.55 -9.79
C THR A 145 -4.45 3.19 -9.72
N GLY A 146 -4.33 2.46 -8.61
CA GLY A 146 -5.03 1.22 -8.33
C GLY A 146 -6.56 1.33 -8.38
N LEU A 147 -7.12 2.54 -8.25
CA LEU A 147 -8.55 2.78 -8.50
C LEU A 147 -8.98 2.32 -9.91
N MET A 148 -8.09 2.26 -10.90
CA MET A 148 -8.42 1.76 -12.24
C MET A 148 -8.95 0.31 -12.22
N TYR A 149 -8.51 -0.52 -11.27
CA TYR A 149 -9.01 -1.90 -11.11
C TYR A 149 -10.43 -1.98 -10.51
N LEU A 150 -11.03 -0.84 -10.14
CA LEU A 150 -12.44 -0.73 -9.77
C LEU A 150 -13.36 -0.55 -10.99
N GLY A 151 -12.78 -0.29 -12.18
CA GLY A 151 -13.48 -0.13 -13.46
C GLY A 151 -14.04 -1.43 -14.05
N LYS A 152 -14.74 -1.28 -15.19
CA LYS A 152 -15.51 -2.34 -15.87
C LYS A 152 -14.65 -3.50 -16.37
N GLU A 153 -13.39 -3.20 -16.69
CA GLU A 153 -12.38 -4.11 -17.23
C GLU A 153 -11.82 -5.07 -16.17
N ALA A 154 -12.08 -4.79 -14.88
CA ALA A 154 -11.53 -5.53 -13.74
C ALA A 154 -12.65 -5.94 -12.77
N THR A 155 -12.76 -5.32 -11.59
CA THR A 155 -13.76 -5.74 -10.59
C THR A 155 -15.18 -5.23 -10.87
N ASN A 156 -15.34 -4.21 -11.72
CA ASN A 156 -16.58 -3.50 -11.97
C ASN A 156 -17.33 -3.19 -10.66
N ALA A 157 -16.63 -2.52 -9.74
CA ALA A 157 -17.11 -2.22 -8.40
C ALA A 157 -18.40 -1.39 -8.44
N LYS A 158 -19.13 -1.32 -7.33
CA LYS A 158 -20.36 -0.53 -7.21
C LYS A 158 -20.25 0.37 -6.00
N LYS A 159 -20.07 1.68 -6.25
CA LYS A 159 -19.95 2.73 -5.23
C LYS A 159 -18.91 2.41 -4.15
N ALA A 160 -17.75 1.89 -4.58
CA ALA A 160 -16.61 1.70 -3.68
C ALA A 160 -16.25 3.04 -3.00
N PRO A 161 -16.29 3.15 -1.66
CA PRO A 161 -16.11 4.44 -1.01
C PRO A 161 -14.65 4.92 -1.07
N VAL A 162 -14.42 6.09 -1.67
CA VAL A 162 -13.08 6.68 -1.84
C VAL A 162 -13.03 8.00 -1.09
N TYR A 163 -12.28 8.04 0.00
CA TYR A 163 -12.07 9.21 0.83
C TYR A 163 -10.92 10.05 0.28
N ALA A 164 -11.23 11.29 -0.14
CA ALA A 164 -10.29 12.18 -0.81
C ALA A 164 -10.47 13.65 -0.39
N MET A 165 -9.37 14.39 -0.31
CA MET A 165 -9.38 15.85 -0.08
C MET A 165 -9.94 16.63 -1.29
N PRO A 166 -10.34 17.90 -1.13
CA PRO A 166 -11.06 18.64 -2.17
C PRO A 166 -10.36 18.71 -3.54
N LYS A 167 -9.06 19.05 -3.64
CA LYS A 167 -8.36 19.03 -4.93
C LYS A 167 -8.25 17.61 -5.48
N MET A 168 -7.99 16.61 -4.63
CA MET A 168 -7.91 15.20 -5.07
C MET A 168 -9.24 14.68 -5.62
N LYS A 169 -10.36 15.02 -4.97
CA LYS A 169 -11.72 14.77 -5.48
C LYS A 169 -11.91 15.44 -6.85
N ASP A 170 -11.61 16.73 -6.95
CA ASP A 170 -11.72 17.49 -8.20
C ASP A 170 -10.87 16.89 -9.33
N PHE A 171 -9.66 16.41 -9.00
CA PHE A 171 -8.78 15.72 -9.94
C PHE A 171 -9.41 14.42 -10.45
N LEU A 172 -9.89 13.55 -9.55
CA LEU A 172 -10.55 12.28 -9.90
C LEU A 172 -11.85 12.48 -10.69
N GLU A 173 -12.61 13.54 -10.41
CA GLU A 173 -13.85 13.86 -11.14
C GLU A 173 -13.61 14.42 -12.54
N LYS A 174 -12.49 15.13 -12.76
CA LYS A 174 -12.24 15.88 -14.00
C LYS A 174 -11.27 15.19 -14.97
N ASN A 175 -10.39 14.30 -14.48
CA ASN A 175 -9.35 13.68 -15.29
C ASN A 175 -9.64 12.21 -15.63
N GLY A 176 -9.46 11.85 -16.90
CA GLY A 176 -9.50 10.46 -17.33
C GLY A 176 -8.23 9.70 -16.93
N PRO A 177 -8.31 8.39 -16.62
CA PRO A 177 -9.49 7.54 -16.72
C PRO A 177 -10.45 7.65 -15.51
N TRP A 178 -10.02 8.23 -14.38
CA TRP A 178 -10.75 8.13 -13.11
C TRP A 178 -12.13 8.80 -13.10
N SER A 179 -12.33 9.84 -13.91
CA SER A 179 -13.64 10.47 -14.10
C SER A 179 -14.70 9.50 -14.64
N GLN A 180 -14.29 8.45 -15.36
CA GLN A 180 -15.19 7.37 -15.77
C GLN A 180 -15.61 6.48 -14.60
N LEU A 181 -14.75 6.26 -13.61
CA LEU A 181 -15.08 5.48 -12.40
C LEU A 181 -16.16 6.18 -11.58
N VAL A 182 -16.10 7.52 -11.49
CA VAL A 182 -17.15 8.34 -10.86
C VAL A 182 -18.42 8.30 -11.70
N THR A 183 -18.31 8.57 -13.02
CA THR A 183 -19.46 8.64 -13.94
C THR A 183 -20.23 7.32 -14.06
N ASN A 184 -19.54 6.18 -13.97
CA ASN A 184 -20.13 4.84 -14.00
C ASN A 184 -20.66 4.36 -12.63
N GLU A 185 -20.57 5.18 -11.59
CA GLU A 185 -20.80 4.80 -10.19
C GLU A 185 -19.95 3.61 -9.69
N ASN A 186 -18.77 3.39 -10.28
CA ASN A 186 -17.84 2.35 -9.82
C ASN A 186 -17.23 2.74 -8.46
N ILE A 187 -16.85 4.01 -8.31
CA ILE A 187 -16.43 4.61 -7.03
C ILE A 187 -17.45 5.66 -6.58
N GLN A 188 -17.54 5.88 -5.28
CA GLN A 188 -18.24 7.02 -4.68
C GLN A 188 -17.21 7.83 -3.88
N ILE A 189 -16.93 9.06 -4.32
CA ILE A 189 -15.98 9.92 -3.60
C ILE A 189 -16.69 10.52 -2.38
N LEU A 190 -16.07 10.36 -1.21
CA LEU A 190 -16.48 10.94 0.06
C LEU A 190 -15.47 12.05 0.41
N PRO A 191 -15.91 13.31 0.54
CA PRO A 191 -14.99 14.43 0.75
C PRO A 191 -14.38 14.40 2.15
N LEU A 192 -13.07 14.61 2.21
CA LEU A 192 -12.32 14.87 3.44
C LEU A 192 -12.20 16.38 3.70
N GLU A 193 -12.06 16.75 4.97
CA GLU A 193 -11.80 18.12 5.41
C GLU A 193 -10.61 18.13 6.39
N ASN A 194 -9.72 19.10 6.24
CA ASN A 194 -8.47 19.17 7.01
C ASN A 194 -8.73 19.20 8.53
N LYS A 195 -8.13 18.26 9.28
CA LYS A 195 -8.27 18.09 10.74
C LYS A 195 -9.70 17.77 11.22
N LYS A 196 -10.59 17.28 10.35
CA LYS A 196 -11.95 16.84 10.70
C LYS A 196 -12.02 15.32 10.83
N GLU A 197 -12.36 14.85 12.02
CA GLU A 197 -12.50 13.42 12.30
C GLU A 197 -13.71 12.81 11.57
N ILE A 198 -13.55 11.56 11.12
CA ILE A 198 -14.60 10.72 10.56
C ILE A 198 -14.61 9.38 11.31
N THR A 199 -15.73 9.06 11.93
CA THR A 199 -16.00 7.75 12.54
C THR A 199 -16.31 6.73 11.43
N LEU A 200 -15.51 5.68 11.30
CA LEU A 200 -15.71 4.62 10.29
C LEU A 200 -16.47 3.42 10.87
N THR A 201 -16.17 3.10 12.13
CA THR A 201 -16.89 2.12 12.96
C THR A 201 -16.93 2.63 14.40
N PRO A 202 -17.68 1.99 15.32
CA PRO A 202 -17.60 2.34 16.75
C PRO A 202 -16.19 2.19 17.35
N ALA A 203 -15.31 1.41 16.70
CA ALA A 203 -13.95 1.15 17.13
C ALA A 203 -12.88 1.99 16.40
N ILE A 204 -13.16 2.46 15.17
CA ILE A 204 -12.18 3.11 14.29
C ILE A 204 -12.63 4.53 13.91
N GLN A 205 -11.80 5.53 14.21
CA GLN A 205 -11.90 6.89 13.66
C GLN A 205 -10.66 7.24 12.83
N VAL A 206 -10.83 8.12 11.84
CA VAL A 206 -9.74 8.65 11.01
C VAL A 206 -9.82 10.17 10.95
N THR A 207 -8.70 10.85 11.19
CA THR A 207 -8.56 12.31 11.01
C THR A 207 -7.46 12.62 10.01
N PRO A 208 -7.77 13.13 8.80
CA PRO A 208 -6.77 13.61 7.86
C PRO A 208 -6.17 14.95 8.32
N PHE A 209 -4.93 15.24 7.92
CA PHE A 209 -4.31 16.55 8.10
C PHE A 209 -3.35 16.85 6.94
N THR A 210 -3.29 18.11 6.51
CA THR A 210 -2.33 18.53 5.47
C THR A 210 -0.88 18.45 5.94
N VAL A 211 -0.01 17.96 5.06
CA VAL A 211 1.45 17.98 5.20
C VAL A 211 2.07 18.76 4.04
N PRO A 212 3.24 19.40 4.21
CA PRO A 212 3.94 20.01 3.08
C PRO A 212 4.39 18.91 2.12
N HIS A 213 4.04 19.03 0.85
CA HIS A 213 4.61 18.23 -0.23
C HIS A 213 4.46 18.98 -1.56
N ARG A 214 4.85 18.38 -2.68
CA ARG A 214 4.53 18.82 -4.05
C ARG A 214 3.04 18.70 -4.36
N ASP A 215 2.29 19.75 -3.98
CA ASP A 215 0.87 19.97 -4.28
C ASP A 215 0.62 20.21 -5.80
N GLU A 216 0.94 19.24 -6.67
CA GLU A 216 0.77 19.36 -8.13
C GLU A 216 -0.70 19.30 -8.57
N TYR A 217 -1.34 18.14 -8.34
CA TYR A 217 -2.72 17.86 -8.76
C TYR A 217 -3.70 17.67 -7.58
N SER A 218 -3.18 17.55 -6.36
CA SER A 218 -3.96 17.42 -5.13
C SER A 218 -3.34 18.23 -3.99
N GLU A 219 -4.00 18.23 -2.83
CA GLU A 219 -3.31 18.38 -1.55
C GLU A 219 -2.51 17.10 -1.25
N THR A 220 -1.51 17.18 -0.37
CA THR A 220 -0.97 16.01 0.33
C THR A 220 -1.39 16.00 1.79
N VAL A 221 -1.87 14.85 2.26
CA VAL A 221 -2.26 14.64 3.66
C VAL A 221 -1.55 13.47 4.30
N GLY A 222 -1.40 13.54 5.62
CA GLY A 222 -1.26 12.36 6.47
C GLY A 222 -2.57 12.04 7.18
N TYR A 223 -2.61 10.92 7.88
CA TYR A 223 -3.76 10.44 8.63
C TYR A 223 -3.39 10.10 10.07
N TYR A 224 -4.24 10.52 11.02
CA TYR A 224 -4.35 9.85 12.31
C TYR A 224 -5.40 8.74 12.19
N ILE A 225 -5.05 7.54 12.63
CA ILE A 225 -5.94 6.38 12.70
C ILE A 225 -6.10 6.04 14.18
N THR A 226 -7.27 6.29 14.74
CA THR A 226 -7.58 6.05 16.17
C THR A 226 -8.36 4.74 16.30
N GLY A 227 -7.86 3.83 17.13
CA GLY A 227 -8.52 2.60 17.52
C GLY A 227 -9.09 2.62 18.95
N PRO A 228 -9.56 1.47 19.46
CA PRO A 228 -10.07 1.36 20.83
C PRO A 228 -9.03 1.60 21.94
N ASN A 229 -7.75 1.31 21.68
CA ASN A 229 -6.69 1.35 22.70
C ASN A 229 -5.45 2.14 22.25
N LYS A 230 -5.25 2.29 20.94
CA LYS A 230 -4.03 2.79 20.32
C LYS A 230 -4.34 3.75 19.18
N LYS A 231 -3.38 4.64 18.93
CA LYS A 231 -3.46 5.59 17.82
C LYS A 231 -2.23 5.49 16.95
N ALA A 232 -2.42 5.54 15.64
CA ALA A 232 -1.34 5.60 14.66
C ALA A 232 -1.33 6.96 13.94
N LEU A 233 -0.12 7.41 13.60
CA LEU A 233 0.19 8.46 12.63
C LEU A 233 0.67 7.78 11.34
N PHE A 234 0.14 8.18 10.19
CA PHE A 234 0.58 7.75 8.87
C PHE A 234 0.86 8.96 7.99
N ILE A 235 2.14 9.14 7.63
CA ILE A 235 2.63 10.16 6.69
C ILE A 235 3.58 9.43 5.73
N PRO A 236 3.10 8.84 4.62
CA PRO A 236 3.97 8.11 3.71
C PRO A 236 4.95 9.02 2.96
N ASP A 237 4.53 10.24 2.61
CA ASP A 237 5.31 11.21 1.83
C ASP A 237 5.19 12.62 2.45
N ILE A 238 6.31 13.34 2.57
CA ILE A 238 6.38 14.72 3.11
C ILE A 238 7.68 15.44 2.69
N ASP A 239 7.61 16.74 2.41
CA ASP A 239 8.73 17.56 1.94
C ASP A 239 9.98 17.55 2.87
N LYS A 240 9.81 18.05 4.10
CA LYS A 240 10.78 18.10 5.21
C LYS A 240 10.01 18.43 6.50
N TRP A 241 10.46 17.94 7.65
CA TRP A 241 9.81 18.21 8.95
C TRP A 241 9.74 19.71 9.27
N GLU A 242 10.78 20.46 8.94
CA GLU A 242 10.90 21.89 9.20
C GLU A 242 9.97 22.76 8.33
N LYS A 243 9.30 22.19 7.31
CA LYS A 243 8.26 22.88 6.51
C LYS A 243 6.84 22.62 7.02
N TRP A 244 6.64 21.75 8.02
CA TRP A 244 5.30 21.37 8.48
C TRP A 244 4.86 22.25 9.65
N ASP A 245 3.64 22.81 9.57
CA ASP A 245 3.03 23.62 10.64
C ASP A 245 2.83 22.85 11.97
N THR A 246 3.03 21.53 11.96
CA THR A 246 2.97 20.69 13.16
C THR A 246 4.34 20.12 13.46
N ASN A 247 4.81 20.28 14.69
CA ASN A 247 6.06 19.69 15.14
C ASN A 247 5.96 18.16 15.17
N ILE A 248 6.79 17.48 14.37
CA ILE A 248 6.84 16.02 14.29
C ILE A 248 7.12 15.34 15.63
N ILE A 249 7.85 15.99 16.54
CA ILE A 249 8.09 15.47 17.91
C ILE A 249 6.78 15.38 18.69
N ASP A 250 5.95 16.42 18.63
CA ASP A 250 4.67 16.48 19.34
C ASP A 250 3.63 15.55 18.67
N ALA A 251 3.71 15.40 17.34
CA ALA A 251 2.91 14.42 16.60
C ALA A 251 3.22 12.98 17.03
N ILE A 252 4.50 12.59 17.13
CA ILE A 252 4.95 11.27 17.63
C ILE A 252 4.53 11.06 19.09
N ALA A 253 4.64 12.10 19.94
CA ALA A 253 4.19 12.03 21.32
C ALA A 253 2.67 11.76 21.44
N SER A 254 1.87 12.23 20.47
CA SER A 254 0.40 12.10 20.46
C SER A 254 -0.15 10.75 19.97
N VAL A 255 0.72 9.78 19.65
CA VAL A 255 0.37 8.46 19.10
C VAL A 255 1.16 7.33 19.76
N ASP A 256 0.81 6.08 19.44
CA ASP A 256 1.55 4.87 19.82
C ASP A 256 2.41 4.32 18.67
N TYR A 257 2.00 4.60 17.43
CA TYR A 257 2.68 4.17 16.21
C TYR A 257 2.81 5.35 15.25
N ALA A 258 3.96 5.51 14.61
CA ALA A 258 4.24 6.60 13.67
C ALA A 258 4.91 6.06 12.40
N PHE A 259 4.08 5.72 11.42
CA PHE A 259 4.48 5.30 10.08
C PHE A 259 4.82 6.54 9.25
N ILE A 260 6.11 6.77 8.98
CA ILE A 260 6.61 8.03 8.41
C ILE A 260 7.54 7.84 7.20
N ASP A 261 7.53 8.83 6.31
CA ASP A 261 8.42 8.96 5.16
C ASP A 261 9.87 8.63 5.53
N ALA A 262 10.41 7.69 4.77
CA ALA A 262 11.76 7.19 4.85
C ALA A 262 12.37 7.02 3.45
N THR A 263 11.90 7.79 2.46
CA THR A 263 12.11 7.56 1.03
C THR A 263 13.58 7.29 0.70
N PHE A 264 14.49 8.12 1.21
CA PHE A 264 15.93 7.89 1.13
C PHE A 264 16.55 7.80 2.54
N PHE A 265 17.49 6.89 2.73
CA PHE A 265 18.26 6.78 3.97
C PHE A 265 19.18 7.97 4.17
N ASP A 266 19.93 8.33 3.12
CA ASP A 266 20.78 9.51 3.02
C ASP A 266 21.04 9.92 1.56
N GLY A 267 21.88 10.94 1.34
CA GLY A 267 22.18 11.48 0.02
C GLY A 267 23.05 10.60 -0.89
N GLU A 268 23.72 9.56 -0.39
CA GLU A 268 24.58 8.69 -1.22
C GLU A 268 23.77 7.90 -2.26
N GLU A 269 22.49 7.64 -1.98
CA GLU A 269 21.58 6.91 -2.86
C GLU A 269 21.31 7.62 -4.20
N ILE A 270 21.33 8.95 -4.19
CA ILE A 270 20.55 9.78 -5.11
C ILE A 270 21.38 10.24 -6.34
N ASN A 271 22.66 9.88 -6.37
CA ASN A 271 23.66 10.22 -7.40
C ASN A 271 23.84 11.76 -7.55
N ASN A 272 24.32 12.20 -8.72
CA ASN A 272 24.61 13.60 -9.08
C ASN A 272 23.37 14.52 -9.23
N ARG A 273 22.29 14.30 -8.48
CA ARG A 273 21.19 15.28 -8.35
C ARG A 273 21.52 16.23 -7.20
N ASP A 274 21.05 17.48 -7.27
CA ASP A 274 21.24 18.41 -6.16
C ASP A 274 20.41 17.95 -4.96
N ILE A 275 21.04 17.84 -3.79
CA ILE A 275 20.39 17.35 -2.57
C ILE A 275 19.29 18.31 -2.09
N SER A 276 19.38 19.60 -2.43
CA SER A 276 18.38 20.62 -2.10
C SER A 276 17.11 20.55 -2.94
N GLU A 277 17.14 19.88 -4.10
CA GLU A 277 15.96 19.63 -4.96
C GLU A 277 15.10 18.45 -4.48
N ILE A 278 15.56 17.72 -3.46
CA ILE A 278 14.94 16.48 -2.96
C ILE A 278 14.07 16.79 -1.74
N PRO A 279 12.73 16.78 -1.88
CA PRO A 279 11.82 17.11 -0.82
C PRO A 279 11.32 15.83 -0.14
N HIS A 280 12.24 15.13 0.52
CA HIS A 280 11.91 14.10 1.50
C HIS A 280 12.89 14.19 2.68
N PRO A 281 12.47 14.03 3.94
CA PRO A 281 13.38 13.94 5.08
C PRO A 281 14.16 12.63 5.01
N PHE A 282 15.50 12.71 4.98
CA PHE A 282 16.30 11.48 4.97
C PHE A 282 16.19 10.74 6.31
N ILE A 283 16.30 9.41 6.33
CA ILE A 283 16.28 8.63 7.58
C ILE A 283 17.36 9.14 8.56
N ILE A 284 18.55 9.51 8.07
CA ILE A 284 19.59 10.12 8.93
C ILE A 284 19.22 11.51 9.47
N GLU A 285 18.39 12.29 8.76
CA GLU A 285 17.89 13.59 9.23
C GLU A 285 16.80 13.39 10.27
N SER A 286 15.84 12.50 10.02
CA SER A 286 14.79 12.10 10.94
C SER A 286 15.39 11.56 12.26
N MET A 287 16.33 10.62 12.21
CA MET A 287 17.03 10.13 13.41
C MET A 287 17.81 11.23 14.16
N ARG A 288 18.37 12.23 13.45
CA ARG A 288 19.04 13.40 14.04
C ARG A 288 18.03 14.33 14.75
N THR A 289 16.87 14.55 14.17
CA THR A 289 15.76 15.33 14.77
C THR A 289 15.22 14.62 16.00
N PHE A 290 14.98 13.31 15.91
CA PHE A 290 14.42 12.48 16.98
C PHE A 290 15.44 12.09 18.07
N LYS A 291 16.71 12.54 17.99
CA LYS A 291 17.79 12.11 18.90
C LYS A 291 17.44 12.25 20.39
N GLY A 292 16.67 13.30 20.75
CA GLY A 292 16.27 13.61 22.11
C GLY A 292 15.06 12.83 22.64
N LEU A 293 14.35 12.07 21.80
CA LEU A 293 13.25 11.21 22.22
C LEU A 293 13.74 10.11 23.18
N SER A 294 12.89 9.68 24.12
CA SER A 294 13.15 8.49 24.94
C SER A 294 13.16 7.22 24.08
N THR A 295 13.72 6.12 24.59
CA THR A 295 13.68 4.82 23.87
C THR A 295 12.25 4.38 23.57
N ALA A 296 11.29 4.66 24.47
CA ALA A 296 9.88 4.37 24.26
C ALA A 296 9.31 5.19 23.08
N GLU A 297 9.55 6.49 23.07
CA GLU A 297 9.09 7.38 21.99
C GLU A 297 9.74 7.04 20.63
N LYS A 298 11.03 6.67 20.62
CA LYS A 298 11.70 6.18 19.39
C LYS A 298 11.08 4.87 18.89
N SER A 299 10.72 3.96 19.79
CA SER A 299 10.11 2.67 19.45
C SER A 299 8.68 2.76 18.88
N LYS A 300 8.06 3.94 18.93
CA LYS A 300 6.81 4.23 18.20
C LYS A 300 7.03 4.43 16.69
N VAL A 301 8.24 4.81 16.27
CA VAL A 301 8.51 5.23 14.88
C VAL A 301 8.76 4.02 14.00
N TYR A 302 8.05 3.97 12.87
CA TYR A 302 8.20 2.98 11.81
C TYR A 302 8.49 3.73 10.51
N PHE A 303 9.74 3.65 10.04
CA PHE A 303 10.10 4.16 8.72
C PHE A 303 9.40 3.33 7.63
N ILE A 304 8.85 3.98 6.59
CA ILE A 304 8.12 3.37 5.45
C ILE A 304 8.33 4.20 4.16
N HIS A 305 7.74 3.83 3.03
CA HIS A 305 7.85 4.54 1.73
C HIS A 305 9.23 4.48 1.06
N PHE A 306 9.96 3.38 1.24
CA PHE A 306 11.36 3.26 0.80
C PHE A 306 11.53 3.33 -0.72
N ASN A 307 12.35 4.25 -1.24
CA ASN A 307 12.75 4.20 -2.65
C ASN A 307 13.46 2.88 -2.97
N HIS A 308 13.38 2.44 -4.23
CA HIS A 308 14.00 1.21 -4.71
C HIS A 308 15.54 1.11 -4.50
N THR A 309 16.22 2.24 -4.24
CA THR A 309 17.66 2.29 -3.89
C THR A 309 17.94 2.06 -2.40
N ASN A 310 16.92 2.19 -1.54
CA ASN A 310 17.13 2.41 -0.12
C ASN A 310 17.69 1.16 0.57
N PRO A 311 18.89 1.27 1.19
CA PRO A 311 19.57 0.11 1.75
C PRO A 311 18.79 -0.52 2.91
N VAL A 312 17.88 0.20 3.59
CA VAL A 312 17.13 -0.36 4.72
C VAL A 312 16.13 -1.45 4.31
N ILE A 313 15.73 -1.52 3.04
CA ILE A 313 14.90 -2.62 2.49
C ILE A 313 15.66 -3.96 2.60
N ASN A 314 16.99 -3.93 2.60
CA ASN A 314 17.82 -5.04 3.02
C ASN A 314 18.03 -4.94 4.55
N ALA A 315 17.29 -5.74 5.32
CA ALA A 315 17.36 -5.77 6.78
C ALA A 315 18.77 -6.14 7.33
N GLN A 316 19.59 -6.83 6.54
CA GLN A 316 20.97 -7.18 6.86
C GLN A 316 21.98 -6.06 6.49
N SER A 317 21.53 -4.93 5.92
CA SER A 317 22.41 -3.79 5.63
C SER A 317 22.87 -3.07 6.90
N LYS A 318 24.04 -2.41 6.82
CA LYS A 318 24.56 -1.58 7.92
C LYS A 318 23.61 -0.41 8.25
N GLN A 319 22.90 0.07 7.24
CA GLN A 319 21.90 1.13 7.35
C GLN A 319 20.66 0.65 8.13
N ALA A 320 20.10 -0.51 7.79
CA ALA A 320 19.00 -1.10 8.55
C ALA A 320 19.39 -1.35 10.02
N GLN A 321 20.55 -1.98 10.24
CA GLN A 321 21.06 -2.25 11.58
C GLN A 321 21.32 -0.96 12.39
N ARG A 322 21.71 0.15 11.74
CA ARG A 322 21.85 1.47 12.37
C ARG A 322 20.51 2.08 12.80
N VAL A 323 19.43 1.89 12.04
CA VAL A 323 18.08 2.35 12.43
C VAL A 323 17.62 1.59 13.68
N LEU A 324 17.69 0.25 13.62
CA LEU A 324 17.26 -0.65 14.70
C LEU A 324 18.05 -0.42 15.99
N THR A 325 19.39 -0.29 15.91
CA THR A 325 20.25 -0.04 17.08
C THR A 325 20.10 1.35 17.69
N GLN A 326 19.46 2.31 17.01
CA GLN A 326 19.06 3.60 17.58
C GLN A 326 17.66 3.59 18.22
N GLY A 327 16.95 2.46 18.17
CA GLY A 327 15.65 2.25 18.81
C GLY A 327 14.44 2.64 17.96
N PHE A 328 14.61 2.75 16.63
CA PHE A 328 13.53 3.00 15.68
C PHE A 328 13.22 1.71 14.88
N ASN A 329 12.02 1.60 14.31
CA ASN A 329 11.61 0.44 13.50
C ASN A 329 11.68 0.72 12.00
N ILE A 330 11.70 -0.35 11.22
CA ILE A 330 11.61 -0.36 9.75
C ILE A 330 10.36 -1.19 9.44
N ALA A 331 9.33 -0.62 8.84
CA ALA A 331 8.09 -1.32 8.50
C ALA A 331 8.38 -2.54 7.60
N GLN A 332 7.87 -3.73 7.96
CA GLN A 332 7.88 -4.91 7.09
C GLN A 332 6.49 -5.16 6.52
N ILE A 333 6.43 -5.62 5.27
CA ILE A 333 5.15 -6.08 4.71
C ILE A 333 4.64 -7.30 5.47
N HIS A 334 3.33 -7.36 5.68
CA HIS A 334 2.61 -8.34 6.49
C HIS A 334 2.80 -8.23 8.02
N ASP A 335 3.49 -7.19 8.53
CA ASP A 335 3.38 -6.82 9.94
C ASP A 335 1.91 -6.50 10.29
N ILE A 336 1.47 -6.99 11.45
CA ILE A 336 0.12 -6.79 12.01
C ILE A 336 0.30 -6.12 13.38
N ILE A 337 -0.37 -4.98 13.57
CA ILE A 337 -0.21 -4.10 14.74
C ILE A 337 -1.60 -3.76 15.28
N ALA A 338 -1.88 -4.09 16.55
CA ALA A 338 -3.18 -3.89 17.16
C ALA A 338 -3.55 -2.41 17.39
N LEU A 339 -4.85 -2.12 17.36
CA LEU A 339 -5.45 -0.79 17.55
C LEU A 339 -6.27 -0.67 18.86
#